data_AF-A0A2E5KPT4-F1
#
_entry.id   AF-A0A2E5KPT4-F1
#
_cell.length_a   1.000
_cell.length_b   1.000
_cell.length_c   1.000
_cell.angle_alpha   90.00
_cell.angle_beta   90.00
_cell.angle_gamma   90.00
#
_symmetry.space_group_name_H-M   'P 1'
#
loop_
_entity.id
_entity.type
_entity.pdbx_description
1 polymer ?
#
loop_
_entity_poly.entity_id
_entity_poly.type
_entity_poly.pdbx_seq_one_letter_code
_entity_poly.pdbx_strand_id
1 'polypeptide(L)'
;MLILARMPAAIAGELSSSALSALIAGNIWVSEDADGTPFWINWDADGSFCLKSNSNAAGQPCELEGTWRMERAKYCMRPSSGDWEQCLRVSDEGGGNFNSLLDDGSVDFTWSVEE
;
A
#
# COMPACT_ATOMS: atom_id res chain seq x y z
N MET A 1 39.44 9.83 5.09
CA MET A 1 38.94 8.52 5.56
C MET A 1 37.44 8.57 5.44
N LEU A 2 36.87 8.04 4.34
CA LEU A 2 35.43 8.09 4.07
C LEU A 2 34.78 7.01 4.95
N ILE A 3 33.98 7.40 5.93
CA ILE A 3 33.15 6.45 6.68
C ILE A 3 31.96 6.16 5.77
N LEU A 4 32.01 5.05 5.03
CA LEU A 4 30.80 4.42 4.50
C LEU A 4 30.01 3.94 5.72
N ALA A 5 29.07 4.76 6.19
CA ALA A 5 27.99 4.28 7.01
C ALA A 5 27.19 3.29 6.16
N ARG A 6 27.52 2.00 6.28
CA ARG A 6 26.57 0.94 5.92
C ARG A 6 25.37 1.16 6.82
N MET A 7 24.35 1.82 6.29
CA MET A 7 23.05 1.87 6.94
C MET A 7 22.66 0.42 7.21
N PRO A 8 22.29 0.06 8.45
CA PRO A 8 21.78 -1.27 8.71
C PRO A 8 20.57 -1.46 7.80
N ALA A 9 20.52 -2.62 7.13
CA ALA A 9 19.29 -3.07 6.49
C ALA A 9 18.19 -2.93 7.55
N ALA A 10 17.21 -2.07 7.30
CA ALA A 10 16.09 -1.90 8.19
C ALA A 10 15.49 -3.29 8.40
N ILE A 11 15.42 -3.72 9.66
CA ILE A 11 14.74 -4.95 10.02
C ILE A 11 13.30 -4.74 9.58
N ALA A 12 12.79 -5.63 8.72
CA ALA A 12 11.39 -5.64 8.30
C ALA A 12 10.51 -5.40 9.53
N GLY A 13 9.88 -4.23 9.58
CA GLY A 13 9.25 -3.71 10.77
C GLY A 13 7.82 -3.35 10.46
N GLU A 14 6.87 -3.95 11.20
CA GLU A 14 5.48 -3.54 11.10
C GLU A 14 5.35 -2.05 11.42
N LEU A 15 4.69 -1.32 10.52
CA LEU A 15 4.52 0.12 10.66
C LEU A 15 3.57 0.45 11.82
N SER A 16 3.93 1.48 12.58
CA SER A 16 3.01 2.08 13.55
C SER A 16 1.79 2.68 12.83
N SER A 17 0.64 2.79 13.52
CA SER A 17 -0.59 3.36 12.95
C SER A 17 -0.40 4.74 12.32
N SER A 18 0.39 5.62 12.94
CA SER A 18 0.66 6.96 12.42
C SER A 18 1.55 6.94 11.18
N ALA A 19 2.58 6.09 11.17
CA ALA A 19 3.44 5.92 9.99
C ALA A 19 2.65 5.33 8.81
N LEU A 20 1.84 4.30 9.07
CA LEU A 20 0.99 3.68 8.07
C LEU A 20 -0.06 4.66 7.50
N SER A 21 -0.74 5.43 8.37
CA SER A 21 -1.70 6.43 7.91
C SER A 21 -1.06 7.49 7.02
N ALA A 22 0.17 7.92 7.33
CA ALA A 22 0.90 8.89 6.52
C ALA A 22 1.39 8.30 5.18
N LEU A 23 1.69 7.01 5.15
CA LEU A 23 2.11 6.28 3.96
C LEU A 23 0.95 6.01 2.99
N ILE A 24 -0.27 5.86 3.51
CA ILE A 24 -1.48 5.69 2.70
C ILE A 24 -1.97 7.04 2.20
N ALA A 25 -2.30 7.97 3.10
CA ALA A 25 -3.07 9.15 2.76
C ALA A 25 -2.36 10.06 1.74
N GLY A 26 -2.95 10.20 0.56
CA GLY A 26 -2.45 11.05 -0.53
C GLY A 26 -1.33 10.43 -1.36
N ASN A 27 -1.08 9.13 -1.23
CA ASN A 27 -0.04 8.43 -1.98
C ASN A 27 -0.64 7.46 -2.99
N ILE A 28 0.19 7.11 -3.98
CA ILE A 28 -0.13 6.14 -5.01
C ILE A 28 0.77 4.94 -4.77
N TRP A 29 0.16 3.78 -4.59
CA TRP A 29 0.90 2.52 -4.46
C TRP A 29 0.91 1.82 -5.81
N VAL A 30 2.04 1.20 -6.14
CA VAL A 30 2.20 0.38 -7.33
C VAL A 30 2.64 -1.02 -6.95
N SER A 31 2.02 -2.01 -7.58
CA SER A 31 2.29 -3.43 -7.41
C SER A 31 2.13 -4.13 -8.76
N GLU A 32 2.55 -5.38 -8.83
CA GLU A 32 2.31 -6.26 -9.97
C GLU A 32 1.37 -7.39 -9.55
N ASP A 33 0.49 -7.81 -10.45
CA ASP A 33 -0.31 -9.02 -10.25
C ASP A 33 0.49 -10.30 -10.54
N ALA A 34 -0.16 -11.46 -10.48
CA ALA A 34 0.50 -12.76 -10.70
C ALA A 34 1.08 -12.93 -12.12
N ASP A 35 0.58 -12.17 -13.10
CA ASP A 35 1.04 -12.19 -14.49
C ASP A 35 2.12 -11.12 -14.76
N GLY A 36 2.53 -10.36 -13.73
CA GLY A 36 3.48 -9.25 -13.85
C GLY A 36 2.85 -7.98 -14.43
N THR A 37 1.52 -7.89 -14.46
CA THR A 37 0.83 -6.68 -14.91
C THR A 37 0.80 -5.67 -13.77
N PRO A 38 1.28 -4.43 -13.99
CA PRO A 38 1.25 -3.43 -12.95
C PRO A 38 -0.18 -2.93 -12.70
N PHE A 39 -0.49 -2.71 -11.43
CA PHE A 39 -1.67 -2.00 -10.98
C PHE A 39 -1.30 -0.94 -9.95
N TRP A 40 -2.13 0.10 -9.89
CA TRP A 40 -1.96 1.24 -9.02
C TRP A 40 -3.16 1.36 -8.10
N ILE A 41 -2.91 1.71 -6.84
CA ILE A 41 -3.95 2.10 -5.89
C ILE A 41 -3.67 3.53 -5.47
N ASN A 42 -4.55 4.44 -5.87
CA ASN A 42 -4.51 5.83 -5.45
C ASN A 42 -5.30 5.92 -4.15
N TRP A 43 -4.65 6.37 -3.09
CA TRP A 43 -5.27 6.54 -1.77
C TRP A 43 -5.45 8.02 -1.50
N ASP A 44 -6.68 8.49 -1.57
CA ASP A 44 -6.96 9.90 -1.31
C ASP A 44 -7.00 10.18 0.19
N ALA A 45 -6.54 11.38 0.58
CA ALA A 45 -6.50 11.80 1.97
C ALA A 45 -7.89 11.96 2.62
N ASP A 46 -8.95 12.00 1.82
CA ASP A 46 -10.35 12.04 2.28
C ASP A 46 -10.91 10.66 2.68
N GLY A 47 -10.13 9.60 2.53
CA GLY A 47 -10.54 8.24 2.85
C GLY A 47 -11.14 7.48 1.67
N SER A 48 -11.05 7.99 0.44
CA SER A 48 -11.40 7.23 -0.77
C SER A 48 -10.19 6.56 -1.42
N PHE A 49 -10.42 5.49 -2.18
CA PHE A 49 -9.37 4.86 -3.00
C PHE A 49 -9.87 4.53 -4.40
N CYS A 50 -8.93 4.46 -5.34
CA CYS A 50 -9.16 4.12 -6.73
C CYS A 50 -8.06 3.17 -7.22
N LEU A 51 -8.44 1.97 -7.64
CA LEU A 51 -7.55 0.98 -8.24
C LEU A 51 -7.65 1.04 -9.77
N LYS A 52 -6.49 0.99 -10.43
CA LYS A 52 -6.36 0.97 -11.89
C LYS A 52 -5.34 -0.07 -12.30
N SER A 53 -5.62 -0.83 -13.35
CA SER A 53 -4.65 -1.74 -13.96
C SER A 53 -4.06 -1.09 -15.21
N ASN A 54 -2.85 -1.49 -15.61
CA ASN A 54 -2.15 -1.06 -16.84
C ASN A 54 -1.71 0.42 -16.94
N SER A 55 -2.38 1.37 -16.27
CA SER A 55 -1.96 2.78 -16.25
C SER A 55 -2.56 3.60 -15.09
N ASN A 56 -1.74 4.47 -14.49
CA ASN A 56 -2.18 5.53 -13.57
C ASN A 56 -2.40 6.90 -14.25
N ALA A 57 -2.50 6.96 -15.58
CA ALA A 57 -2.64 8.23 -16.28
C ALA A 57 -3.89 9.00 -15.82
N ALA A 58 -3.77 10.33 -15.74
CA ALA A 58 -4.88 11.21 -15.42
C ALA A 58 -6.04 11.01 -16.41
N GLY A 59 -7.26 10.95 -15.90
CA GLY A 59 -8.47 10.73 -16.71
C GLY A 59 -8.81 9.26 -17.01
N GLN A 60 -7.95 8.30 -16.61
CA GLN A 60 -8.35 6.89 -16.61
C GLN A 60 -9.38 6.63 -15.50
N PRO A 61 -10.50 5.93 -15.79
CA PRO A 61 -11.50 5.60 -14.79
C PRO A 61 -10.95 4.60 -13.78
N CYS A 62 -11.51 4.59 -12.57
CA CYS A 62 -11.25 3.55 -11.59
C CYS A 62 -11.86 2.22 -12.05
N GLU A 63 -11.10 1.15 -11.98
CA GLU A 63 -11.61 -0.21 -12.21
C GLU A 63 -12.32 -0.74 -10.95
N LEU A 64 -11.78 -0.38 -9.79
CA LEU A 64 -12.38 -0.63 -8.49
C LEU A 64 -12.18 0.61 -7.62
N GLU A 65 -13.24 1.08 -6.97
CA GLU A 65 -13.20 2.25 -6.10
C GLU A 65 -13.95 1.98 -4.81
N GLY A 66 -13.62 2.73 -3.76
CA GLY A 66 -14.25 2.56 -2.47
C GLY A 66 -13.70 3.49 -1.41
N THR A 67 -13.81 3.03 -0.16
CA THR A 67 -13.32 3.77 1.00
C THR A 67 -12.25 2.99 1.73
N TRP A 68 -11.35 3.71 2.39
CA TRP A 68 -10.35 3.17 3.28
C TRP A 68 -10.39 3.87 4.63
N ARG A 69 -9.96 3.14 5.66
CA ARG A 69 -9.79 3.69 7.00
C ARG A 69 -8.69 2.96 7.75
N MET A 70 -8.23 3.58 8.83
CA MET A 70 -7.38 2.92 9.80
C MET A 70 -8.21 2.20 10.86
N GLU A 71 -7.85 0.96 11.16
CA GLU A 71 -8.31 0.25 12.36
C GLU A 71 -7.11 -0.30 13.11
N ARG A 72 -6.79 0.30 14.27
CA ARG A 72 -5.56 0.02 15.02
C ARG A 72 -4.33 0.21 14.12
N ALA A 73 -3.50 -0.81 13.93
CA ALA A 73 -2.32 -0.81 13.06
C ALA A 73 -2.59 -1.45 11.69
N LYS A 74 -3.85 -1.48 11.26
CA LYS A 74 -4.26 -1.99 9.95
C LYS A 74 -4.91 -0.90 9.14
N TYR A 75 -4.77 -0.98 7.82
CA TYR A 75 -5.63 -0.25 6.90
C TYR A 75 -6.69 -1.19 6.38
N CYS A 76 -7.93 -0.72 6.36
CA CYS A 76 -9.09 -1.46 5.89
C CYS A 76 -9.62 -0.80 4.64
N MET A 77 -9.78 -1.57 3.56
CA MET A 77 -10.41 -1.11 2.32
C MET A 77 -11.75 -1.81 2.11
N ARG A 78 -12.73 -1.05 1.61
CA ARG A 78 -14.06 -1.54 1.27
C ARG A 78 -14.49 -0.95 -0.07
N PRO A 79 -14.63 -1.76 -1.13
CA PRO A 79 -15.14 -1.28 -2.40
C PRO A 79 -16.60 -0.84 -2.32
N SER A 80 -16.97 0.16 -3.12
CA SER A 80 -18.36 0.62 -3.23
C SER A 80 -19.27 -0.42 -3.88
N SER A 81 -18.73 -1.23 -4.80
CA SER A 81 -19.45 -2.30 -5.51
C SER A 81 -19.43 -3.64 -4.78
N GLY A 82 -18.74 -3.76 -3.65
CA GLY A 82 -18.49 -5.02 -2.95
C GLY A 82 -19.11 -5.10 -1.56
N ASP A 83 -19.51 -6.31 -1.17
CA ASP A 83 -19.97 -6.62 0.19
C ASP A 83 -18.84 -7.11 1.11
N TRP A 84 -17.59 -6.93 0.70
CA TRP A 84 -16.41 -7.36 1.45
C TRP A 84 -15.62 -6.18 1.99
N GLU A 85 -14.81 -6.46 3.01
CA GLU A 85 -13.83 -5.54 3.58
C GLU A 85 -12.56 -6.32 3.87
N GLN A 86 -11.41 -5.75 3.54
CA GLN A 86 -10.11 -6.36 3.81
C GLN A 86 -9.28 -5.41 4.65
N CYS A 87 -8.75 -5.91 5.76
CA CYS A 87 -7.88 -5.16 6.67
C CYS A 87 -6.50 -5.80 6.70
N LEU A 88 -5.47 -5.02 6.38
CA LEU A 88 -4.09 -5.50 6.21
C LEU A 88 -3.14 -4.71 7.09
N ARG A 89 -2.11 -5.39 7.59
CA ARG A 89 -0.94 -4.74 8.22
C ARG A 89 0.09 -4.42 7.15
N VAL A 90 1.05 -3.54 7.46
CA VAL A 90 2.15 -3.24 6.54
C VAL A 90 3.49 -3.45 7.23
N SER A 91 4.38 -4.17 6.56
CA SER A 91 5.80 -4.30 6.90
C SER A 91 6.64 -3.49 5.92
N ASP A 92 7.55 -2.66 6.45
CA ASP A 92 8.56 -1.94 5.66
C ASP A 92 9.76 -2.85 5.43
N GLU A 93 9.98 -3.29 4.20
CA GLU A 93 11.08 -4.18 3.81
C GLU A 93 12.37 -3.41 3.48
N GLY A 94 12.32 -2.07 3.57
CA GLY A 94 13.39 -1.18 3.22
C GLY A 94 13.47 -0.86 1.72
N GLY A 95 14.20 0.20 1.41
CA GLY A 95 14.42 0.63 0.03
C GLY A 95 13.15 1.06 -0.72
N GLY A 96 12.09 1.47 0.01
CA GLY A 96 10.82 1.90 -0.57
C GLY A 96 9.86 0.76 -0.94
N ASN A 97 10.12 -0.47 -0.48
CA ASN A 97 9.28 -1.64 -0.73
C ASN A 97 8.55 -2.05 0.56
N PHE A 98 7.30 -2.45 0.39
CA PHE A 98 6.40 -2.74 1.50
C PHE A 98 5.63 -4.03 1.23
N ASN A 99 5.33 -4.77 2.29
CA ASN A 99 4.44 -5.93 2.25
C ASN A 99 3.13 -5.62 2.96
N SER A 100 2.01 -5.89 2.29
CA SER A 100 0.71 -5.98 2.93
C SER A 100 0.48 -7.37 3.48
N LEU A 101 0.15 -7.48 4.77
CA LEU A 101 0.10 -8.74 5.50
C LEU A 101 -1.31 -9.07 6.00
N LEU A 102 -1.69 -10.33 5.87
CA LEU A 102 -2.85 -10.92 6.53
C LEU A 102 -2.64 -11.07 8.04
N ASP A 103 -3.69 -11.47 8.75
CA ASP A 103 -3.68 -11.64 10.20
C ASP A 103 -2.76 -12.77 10.68
N ASP A 104 -2.56 -13.79 9.85
CA ASP A 104 -1.60 -14.87 10.12
C ASP A 104 -0.14 -14.49 9.82
N GLY A 105 0.10 -13.29 9.27
CA GLY A 105 1.42 -12.79 8.90
C GLY A 105 1.89 -13.19 7.50
N SER A 106 1.06 -13.89 6.73
CA SER A 106 1.35 -14.13 5.31
C SER A 106 1.24 -12.83 4.50
N VAL A 107 2.06 -12.74 3.45
CA VAL A 107 2.04 -11.61 2.51
C VAL A 107 0.84 -11.79 1.57
N ASP A 108 -0.01 -10.77 1.50
CA ASP A 108 -1.10 -10.67 0.54
C ASP A 108 -0.57 -10.13 -0.80
N PHE A 109 0.14 -9.00 -0.76
CA PHE A 109 0.86 -8.44 -1.91
C PHE A 109 2.00 -7.52 -1.48
N THR A 110 2.92 -7.26 -2.41
CA THR A 110 4.10 -6.39 -2.22
C THR A 110 3.96 -5.17 -3.11
N TRP A 111 4.33 -3.99 -2.63
CA TRP A 111 4.14 -2.74 -3.35
C TRP A 111 5.22 -1.71 -2.99
N SER A 112 5.29 -0.65 -3.79
CA SER A 112 6.09 0.55 -3.52
C SER A 112 5.24 1.80 -3.68
N VAL A 113 5.72 2.94 -3.18
CA VAL A 113 5.09 4.24 -3.40
C VAL A 113 5.65 4.84 -4.67
N GLU A 114 4.77 5.30 -5.57
CA GLU A 114 5.16 6.05 -6.76
C GLU A 114 5.61 7.47 -6.34
N GLU A 115 6.81 7.87 -6.78
CA GLU A 115 7.42 9.21 -6.51
C GLU A 115 6.80 10.34 -7.34
#